data_AF-A0A1X9MEL6-F1
#
_entry.id   AF-A0A1X9MEL6-F1
#
_cell.length_a   1.000
_cell.length_b   1.000
_cell.length_c   1.000
_cell.angle_alpha   90.00
_cell.angle_beta   90.00
_cell.angle_gamma   90.00
#
_symmetry.space_group_name_H-M   'P 1'
#
loop_
_entity.id
_entity.type
_entity.pdbx_description
1 polymer ?
#
loop_
_entity_poly.entity_id
_entity_poly.type
_entity_poly.pdbx_seq_one_letter_code
_entity_poly.pdbx_strand_id
1 'polypeptide(L)' 'MISTIVFAFAIFCGWLVFDFVKHRKITMEMVISSFVIAVAAGILWWLLELIF' A
#
# COMPACT_ATOMS: atom_id res chain seq x y z
N MET A 1 -5.66 -0.18 15.28
CA MET A 1 -6.17 -1.31 14.46
C MET A 1 -6.96 -0.87 13.21
N ILE A 2 -8.10 -0.16 13.34
CA ILE A 2 -8.86 0.35 12.16
C ILE A 2 -8.02 1.36 11.35
N SER A 3 -7.30 2.24 12.06
CA SER A 3 -6.26 3.15 11.56
C SER A 3 -5.28 2.47 10.60
N THR A 4 -4.69 1.35 11.02
CA THR A 4 -3.69 0.60 10.25
C THR A 4 -4.26 -0.01 8.98
N ILE A 5 -5.49 -0.51 9.02
CA ILE A 5 -6.18 -1.06 7.84
C ILE A 5 -6.48 0.04 6.83
N VAL A 6 -7.00 1.19 7.32
CA VAL A 6 -7.29 2.35 6.47
C VAL A 6 -6.01 2.91 5.85
N PHE A 7 -4.92 2.96 6.62
CA PHE A 7 -3.62 3.42 6.14
C PHE A 7 -3.03 2.49 5.07
N ALA A 8 -3.05 1.18 5.31
CA ALA A 8 -2.60 0.19 4.34
C ALA A 8 -3.42 0.26 3.03
N PHE A 9 -4.73 0.45 3.13
CA PHE A 9 -5.60 0.59 1.97
C PHE A 9 -5.35 1.91 1.22
N ALA A 10 -5.11 3.01 1.93
CA ALA A 10 -4.78 4.30 1.34
C ALA A 10 -3.43 4.24 0.60
N ILE A 11 -2.41 3.59 1.18
CA ILE A 11 -1.12 3.36 0.52
C ILE A 11 -1.28 2.46 -0.70
N PHE A 12 -2.06 1.38 -0.60
CA PHE A 12 -2.34 0.50 -1.73
C PHE A 12 -2.99 1.25 -2.89
N CYS A 13 -4.08 1.98 -2.63
CA CYS A 13 -4.75 2.79 -3.65
C CYS A 13 -3.85 3.89 -4.20
N GLY A 14 -3.11 4.59 -3.34
CA GLY A 14 -2.20 5.65 -3.76
C GLY A 14 -1.09 5.14 -4.68
N TRP A 15 -0.48 4.01 -4.32
CA TRP A 15 0.58 3.39 -5.12
C TRP A 15 0.03 2.85 -6.43
N LEU A 16 -1.11 2.15 -6.40
CA LEU A 16 -1.73 1.58 -7.58
C LEU A 16 -2.17 2.67 -8.58
N VAL A 17 -2.70 3.79 -8.11
CA VAL A 17 -3.04 4.94 -8.97
C VAL A 17 -1.79 5.59 -9.55
N PHE A 18 -0.74 5.77 -8.73
CA PHE A 18 0.53 6.34 -9.19
C PHE A 18 1.17 5.48 -10.29
N ASP A 19 1.22 4.17 -10.06
CA ASP A 19 1.76 3.20 -11.01
C ASP A 19 0.90 3.16 -12.30
N PHE A 20 -0.43 3.19 -12.16
CA PHE A 20 -1.35 3.26 -13.29
C PHE A 20 -1.14 4.50 -14.17
N VAL A 21 -0.97 5.69 -13.56
CA VAL A 21 -0.70 6.94 -14.28
C VAL A 21 0.66 6.88 -14.98
N LYS A 22 1.66 6.28 -14.33
CA LYS A 22 3.03 6.20 -14.85
C LYS A 22 3.15 5.25 -16.05
N HIS A 23 2.57 4.06 -15.98
CA HIS A 23 2.74 3.03 -17.01
C HIS A 23 1.56 2.92 -17.99
N ARG A 24 0.40 3.54 -17.70
CA ARG A 24 -0.86 3.47 -18.48
C ARG A 24 -1.34 2.06 -18.85
N LYS A 25 -0.77 1.03 -18.23
CA LYS A 25 -1.15 -0.39 -18.38
C LYS A 25 -1.26 -0.98 -16.98
N ILE A 26 -2.35 -1.72 -16.73
CA ILE A 26 -2.49 -2.50 -15.51
C ILE A 26 -1.90 -3.87 -15.80
N THR A 27 -0.62 -4.05 -15.47
CA THR A 27 0.03 -5.36 -15.47
C THR A 27 -0.13 -6.00 -14.10
N MET A 28 -0.34 -7.32 -14.05
CA MET A 28 -0.43 -8.04 -12.76
C MET A 28 0.83 -7.84 -11.89
N GLU A 29 1.98 -7.65 -12.52
CA GLU A 29 3.25 -7.35 -11.85
C GLU A 29 3.19 -6.05 -11.04
N MET A 30 2.51 -5.01 -11.54
CA MET A 30 2.35 -3.74 -10.83
C MET A 30 1.38 -3.86 -9.66
N VAL A 31 0.32 -4.67 -9.80
CA VAL A 31 -0.62 -4.93 -8.70
C VAL A 31 0.09 -5.67 -7.58
N ILE A 32 0.92 -6.67 -7.91
CA ILE A 32 1.76 -7.39 -6.94
C ILE A 32 2.75 -6.44 -6.27
N SER A 33 3.43 -5.58 -7.05
CA SER A 33 4.37 -4.60 -6.50
C SER A 33 3.68 -3.62 -5.54
N SER A 34 2.53 -3.08 -5.94
CA SER A 34 1.71 -2.17 -5.10
C SER A 34 1.20 -2.87 -3.84
N PHE A 35 0.87 -4.16 -3.93
CA PHE A 35 0.43 -4.97 -2.79
C PHE A 35 1.56 -5.19 -1.78
N VAL A 36 2.78 -5.49 -2.25
CA VAL A 36 3.97 -5.64 -1.38
C VAL A 36 4.24 -4.34 -0.62
N ILE A 37 4.10 -3.19 -1.28
CA ILE A 37 4.34 -1.88 -0.68
C ILE A 37 3.27 -1.53 0.35
N ALA A 38 2.01 -1.84 0.05
CA ALA A 38 0.91 -1.67 0.99
C ALA A 38 1.08 -2.55 2.25
N VAL A 39 1.51 -3.81 2.07
CA VAL A 39 1.80 -4.72 3.19
C VAL A 39 2.98 -4.22 4.01
N ALA A 40 4.07 -3.78 3.38
CA ALA A 40 5.23 -3.22 4.08
C ALA A 40 4.86 -1.96 4.88
N ALA A 41 4.06 -1.06 4.28
CA ALA A 41 3.56 0.14 4.95
C ALA A 41 2.61 -0.19 6.11
N GLY A 42 1.73 -1.17 5.94
CA GLY A 42 0.84 -1.66 7.00
C GLY A 42 1.61 -2.28 8.17
N ILE A 43 2.66 -3.05 7.90
CA ILE A 43 3.52 -3.64 8.94
C ILE A 43 4.28 -2.53 9.69
N LEU A 44 4.86 -1.57 8.97
CA LEU A 44 5.53 -0.40 9.57
C LEU A 44 4.58 0.39 10.49
N TRP A 45 3.35 0.63 10.03
CA TRP A 45 2.34 1.36 10.80
C TRP A 45 1.85 0.56 12.02
N TRP A 46 1.69 -0.75 11.88
CA TRP A 46 1.37 -1.63 13.00
C TRP A 46 2.48 -1.66 14.05
N LEU A 47 3.75 -1.69 13.62
CA LEU A 47 4.91 -1.58 14.51
C LEU A 47 4.93 -0.23 15.24
N LEU A 48 4.50 0.84 14.55
CA LEU A 48 4.37 2.17 15.13
C LEU A 48 3.25 2.22 16.19
N GLU A 49 2.06 1.64 15.92
CA GLU A 49 0.97 1.47 16.90
C GLU A 49 1.36 0.59 18.10
N LEU A 50 2.41 -0.24 17.99
CA LEU A 50 2.91 -1.05 19.11
C LEU A 50 3.83 -0.24 20.03
N ILE A 51 4.53 0.75 19.47
CA ILE A 51 5.53 1.56 20.17
C ILE A 51 4.91 2.84 20.76
N PHE A 52 3.91 3.42 20.07
CA PHE A 52 3.20 4.64 20.43
C PHE A 52 1.77 4.34 20.90
#